data_AF-A0AAV2I4I5-F1
#
_entry.id   AF-A0AAV2I4I5-F1
#
_cell.length_a   1.000
_cell.length_b   1.000
_cell.length_c   1.000
_cell.angle_alpha   90.00
_cell.angle_beta   90.00
_cell.angle_gamma   90.00
#
_symmetry.space_group_name_H-M   'P 1'
#
loop_
_entity.id
_entity.type
_entity.pdbx_description
1 polymer ?
#
loop_
_entity_poly.entity_id
_entity_poly.type
_entity_poly.pdbx_seq_one_letter_code
_entity_poly.pdbx_strand_id
1 'polypeptide(L)'
;MHILIVSTLILGLDLAAAQFHVGVLNTVETTLTCYNCDGHGHLFPACLAAPITCRPGEVCSVTYGHGQPIIKCIKEVDCSRAVAHPLGVCTGGGAEISHERCELCCKTNACVTDISLVLQPQLGTHTVDLGLFCPGQCSEIDLSTCVKTGTHCAAGQFCRVDVNALHAVQGQCLNNHEHQKCLDDQAKRWCVNAVGTVSSCVLDCCETTSCLDAHFGAYMGNTIGLGSGTGANVVLATGILTPAPTPAQTPAPTQAPVLATTHVAAQVDTQGSSSHGSNLPTGAITCTACTGGTCHSDPYSVACPSGFCLKTVHNYDDGQIIITKSCGDAKLCETYWWAETKPNKECMDQLLWQTNPRGELFCYFCCASGPNCNDHLNDVNNLFRFS
;
A
#
# COMPACT_ATOMS: atom_id res chain seq x y z
N MET A 1 -62.78 34.99 19.41
CA MET A 1 -62.35 34.20 20.59
C MET A 1 -61.70 32.85 20.25
N HIS A 2 -61.86 32.30 19.04
CA HIS A 2 -61.22 31.03 18.67
C HIS A 2 -59.76 31.13 18.19
N ILE A 3 -59.29 32.31 17.77
CA ILE A 3 -57.90 32.48 17.29
C ILE A 3 -56.88 32.47 18.43
N LEU A 4 -57.27 32.89 19.64
CA LEU A 4 -56.39 32.92 20.83
C LEU A 4 -56.09 31.53 21.42
N ILE A 5 -56.93 30.53 21.15
CA ILE A 5 -56.77 29.17 21.68
C ILE A 5 -55.80 28.34 20.81
N VAL A 6 -55.69 28.66 19.52
CA VAL A 6 -54.78 27.94 18.60
C VAL A 6 -53.32 28.40 18.79
N SER A 7 -53.09 29.70 19.03
CA SER A 7 -51.72 30.20 19.25
C SER A 7 -51.09 29.74 20.57
N THR A 8 -51.89 29.45 21.60
CA THR A 8 -51.38 28.92 22.88
C THR A 8 -51.04 27.43 22.81
N LEU A 9 -51.68 26.67 21.92
CA LEU A 9 -51.37 25.25 21.70
C LEU A 9 -50.07 25.04 20.91
N ILE A 10 -49.71 25.95 19.99
CA ILE A 10 -48.47 25.84 19.20
C ILE A 10 -47.22 26.18 20.06
N LEU A 11 -47.31 27.20 20.93
CA LEU A 11 -46.22 27.56 21.85
C LEU A 11 -45.98 26.55 22.98
N GLY A 12 -46.94 25.67 23.27
CA GLY A 12 -46.79 24.61 24.27
C GLY A 12 -46.05 23.37 23.77
N LEU A 13 -46.03 23.12 22.46
CA LEU A 13 -45.37 21.95 21.87
C LEU A 13 -43.86 22.16 21.67
N ASP A 14 -43.37 23.40 21.55
CA ASP A 14 -41.93 23.69 21.43
C ASP A 14 -41.17 23.57 22.75
N LEU A 15 -41.84 23.62 23.91
CA LEU A 15 -41.18 23.45 25.22
C LEU A 15 -40.95 21.98 25.61
N ALA A 16 -41.59 21.02 24.94
CA ALA A 16 -41.44 19.60 25.25
C ALA A 16 -40.28 18.92 24.50
N ALA A 17 -39.64 19.58 23.53
CA ALA A 17 -38.51 19.04 22.78
C ALA A 17 -37.12 19.46 23.31
N ALA A 18 -37.05 20.33 24.32
CA ALA A 18 -35.80 20.98 24.73
C ALA A 18 -34.99 20.25 25.83
N GLN A 19 -35.34 19.02 26.20
CA GLN A 19 -34.57 18.23 27.17
C GLN A 19 -34.39 16.77 26.75
N PHE A 20 -33.98 16.55 25.51
CA PHE A 20 -33.16 15.36 25.26
C PHE A 20 -31.79 15.65 25.87
N HIS A 21 -31.61 15.27 27.14
CA HIS A 21 -30.28 14.98 27.65
C HIS A 21 -29.75 13.84 26.77
N VAL A 22 -29.05 14.21 25.69
CA VAL A 22 -28.07 13.36 25.05
C VAL A 22 -27.15 12.98 26.20
N GLY A 23 -27.43 11.82 26.79
CA GLY A 23 -26.54 11.20 27.74
C GLY A 23 -25.19 11.25 27.05
N VAL A 24 -24.26 11.96 27.67
CA VAL A 24 -22.85 11.92 27.29
C VAL A 24 -22.51 10.45 27.38
N LEU A 25 -22.63 9.75 26.25
CA LEU A 25 -21.97 8.49 26.04
C LEU A 25 -20.53 8.87 26.32
N ASN A 26 -20.06 8.44 27.47
CA ASN A 26 -18.64 8.42 27.79
C ASN A 26 -18.02 7.54 26.72
N THR A 27 -17.81 8.12 25.53
CA THR A 27 -16.92 7.59 24.52
C THR A 27 -15.62 7.56 25.27
N VAL A 28 -15.26 6.37 25.71
CA VAL A 28 -13.96 6.09 26.30
C VAL A 28 -12.98 6.60 25.26
N GLU A 29 -12.46 7.81 25.47
CA GLU A 29 -11.46 8.39 24.60
C GLU A 29 -10.28 7.45 24.70
N THR A 30 -10.14 6.60 23.70
CA THR A 30 -9.01 5.71 23.58
C THR A 30 -7.81 6.61 23.42
N THR A 31 -6.93 6.59 24.43
CA THR A 31 -5.69 7.35 24.42
C THR A 31 -4.89 6.96 23.18
N LEU A 32 -4.67 7.92 22.28
CA LEU A 32 -3.89 7.72 21.07
C LEU A 32 -2.41 7.63 21.41
N THR A 33 -1.79 6.52 21.03
CA THR A 33 -0.36 6.25 21.16
C THR A 33 0.32 6.51 19.83
N CYS A 34 1.44 7.22 19.87
CA CYS A 34 2.26 7.64 18.73
C CYS A 34 3.75 7.44 19.07
N TYR A 35 4.65 7.90 18.21
CA TYR A 35 6.10 7.87 18.43
C TYR A 35 6.67 9.28 18.27
N ASN A 36 7.86 9.53 18.81
CA ASN A 36 8.58 10.80 18.62
C ASN A 36 9.84 10.58 17.79
N CYS A 37 9.68 10.58 16.47
CA CYS A 37 10.73 10.38 15.47
C CYS A 37 11.03 11.70 14.75
N ASP A 38 11.32 12.78 15.48
CA ASP A 38 11.52 14.12 14.93
C ASP A 38 13.00 14.48 14.67
N GLY A 39 13.91 13.55 14.92
CA GLY A 39 15.36 13.74 14.78
C GLY A 39 16.02 14.44 15.98
N HIS A 40 15.27 14.88 16.99
CA HIS A 40 15.83 15.56 18.16
C HIS A 40 16.18 14.64 19.34
N GLY A 41 15.89 13.33 19.25
CA GLY A 41 16.27 12.37 20.29
C GLY A 41 16.45 10.94 19.78
N HIS A 42 15.55 10.49 18.90
CA HIS A 42 15.62 9.15 18.32
C HIS A 42 15.23 9.22 16.84
N LEU A 43 16.08 8.67 15.98
CA LEU A 43 15.76 8.45 14.57
C LEU A 43 14.88 7.20 14.42
N PHE A 44 14.14 7.11 13.33
CA PHE A 44 13.45 5.88 12.95
C PHE A 44 14.49 4.80 12.56
N PRO A 45 14.33 3.51 12.94
CA PRO A 45 13.26 2.90 13.75
C PRO A 45 13.42 3.06 15.26
N ALA A 46 14.57 3.52 15.76
CA ALA A 46 14.87 3.48 17.19
C ALA A 46 13.81 4.19 18.06
N CYS A 47 13.19 5.25 17.53
CA CYS A 47 12.07 5.95 18.18
C CYS A 47 10.82 5.08 18.43
N LEU A 48 10.64 3.97 17.69
CA LEU A 48 9.51 3.05 17.87
C LEU A 48 9.56 2.30 19.21
N ALA A 49 10.72 2.22 19.86
CA ALA A 49 10.88 1.58 21.16
C ALA A 49 10.29 2.40 22.33
N ALA A 50 9.98 3.68 22.10
CA ALA A 50 9.49 4.60 23.13
C ALA A 50 8.19 5.29 22.68
N PRO A 51 7.04 4.58 22.75
CA PRO A 51 5.76 5.17 22.42
C PRO A 51 5.41 6.32 23.36
N ILE A 52 4.76 7.35 22.81
CA ILE A 52 4.24 8.51 23.55
C ILE A 52 2.71 8.57 23.41
N THR A 53 2.04 9.16 24.40
CA THR A 53 0.60 9.38 24.33
C THR A 53 0.31 10.80 23.86
N CYS A 54 -0.47 10.93 22.79
CA CYS A 54 -0.90 12.24 22.29
C CYS A 54 -1.94 12.87 23.24
N ARG A 55 -1.94 14.20 23.33
CA ARG A 55 -2.90 14.94 24.17
C ARG A 55 -4.30 14.94 23.53
N PRO A 56 -5.37 15.21 24.30
CA PRO A 56 -6.69 15.44 23.72
C PRO A 56 -6.67 16.51 22.63
N GLY A 57 -7.23 16.20 21.45
CA GLY A 57 -7.22 17.06 20.26
C GLY A 57 -5.94 16.99 19.41
N GLU A 58 -4.99 16.12 19.76
CA GLU A 58 -3.84 15.79 18.93
C GLU A 58 -4.07 14.48 18.15
N VAL A 59 -3.40 14.38 17.01
CA VAL A 59 -3.31 13.19 16.16
C VAL A 59 -1.85 12.81 15.97
N CYS A 60 -1.59 11.56 15.57
CA CYS A 60 -0.25 11.12 15.22
C CYS A 60 -0.02 11.44 13.73
N SER A 61 0.81 12.45 13.45
CA SER A 61 1.24 12.76 12.09
C SER A 61 2.43 11.90 11.72
N VAL A 62 2.36 11.28 10.54
CA VAL A 62 3.40 10.45 9.95
C VAL A 62 3.76 11.03 8.59
N THR A 63 4.94 11.65 8.50
CA THR A 63 5.50 12.17 7.26
C THR A 63 6.54 11.20 6.71
N TYR A 64 6.45 10.80 5.45
CA TYR A 64 7.32 9.79 4.84
C TYR A 64 7.46 9.98 3.31
N GLY A 65 8.14 9.05 2.63
CA GLY A 65 8.47 9.15 1.20
C GLY A 65 9.93 9.55 1.02
N HIS A 66 10.22 10.85 1.04
CA HIS A 66 11.58 11.38 0.92
C HIS A 66 12.29 11.50 2.28
N GLY A 67 13.32 10.68 2.50
CA GLY A 67 14.18 10.71 3.67
C GLY A 67 13.67 9.91 4.87
N GLN A 68 14.14 10.24 6.08
CA GLN A 68 13.74 9.56 7.30
C GLN A 68 12.29 9.87 7.67
N PRO A 69 11.45 8.86 7.97
CA PRO A 69 10.09 9.09 8.42
C PRO A 69 10.05 9.92 9.70
N ILE A 70 9.17 10.92 9.72
CA ILE A 70 8.91 11.76 10.89
C ILE A 70 7.55 11.35 11.47
N ILE A 71 7.56 10.90 12.71
CA ILE A 71 6.35 10.51 13.45
C ILE A 71 6.28 11.38 14.70
N LYS A 72 5.15 12.06 14.92
CA LYS A 72 4.95 12.91 16.11
C LYS A 72 3.48 13.21 16.38
N CYS A 73 3.15 13.49 17.63
CA CYS A 73 1.84 14.06 17.99
C CYS A 73 1.79 15.53 17.55
N ILE A 74 0.75 15.92 16.82
CA ILE A 74 0.46 17.32 16.45
C ILE A 74 -1.03 17.60 16.60
N LYS A 75 -1.43 18.88 16.63
CA LYS A 75 -2.86 19.23 16.69
C LYS A 75 -3.58 18.73 15.44
N GLU A 76 -4.79 18.20 15.62
CA GLU A 76 -5.60 17.66 14.52
C GLU A 76 -5.79 18.68 13.38
N VAL A 77 -6.03 19.95 13.72
CA VAL A 77 -6.21 21.03 12.75
C VAL A 77 -4.95 21.30 11.90
N ASP A 78 -3.76 21.12 12.47
CA ASP A 78 -2.51 21.38 11.76
C ASP A 78 -2.22 20.24 10.78
N CYS A 79 -2.43 18.99 11.21
CA CYS A 79 -2.33 17.82 10.34
C CYS A 79 -3.35 17.90 9.19
N SER A 80 -4.61 18.21 9.52
CA SER A 80 -5.69 18.30 8.54
C SER A 80 -5.45 19.39 7.50
N ARG A 81 -4.80 20.50 7.90
CA ARG A 81 -4.41 21.58 6.99
C ARG A 81 -3.29 21.17 6.06
N ALA A 82 -2.31 20.42 6.54
CA ALA A 82 -1.22 19.92 5.71
C ALA A 82 -1.74 19.01 4.59
N VAL A 83 -2.71 18.15 4.90
CA VAL A 83 -3.31 17.20 3.93
C VAL A 83 -4.54 17.76 3.19
N ALA A 84 -4.89 19.04 3.37
CA ALA A 84 -6.09 19.64 2.75
C ALA A 84 -5.98 19.81 1.23
N HIS A 85 -4.75 19.85 0.70
CA HIS A 85 -4.46 20.06 -0.72
C HIS A 85 -3.49 18.98 -1.24
N PRO A 86 -3.93 17.71 -1.33
CA PRO A 86 -3.08 16.64 -1.80
C PRO A 86 -2.70 16.85 -3.27
N LEU A 87 -1.43 16.60 -3.61
CA LEU A 87 -0.95 16.42 -4.99
C LEU A 87 -1.31 15.03 -5.52
N GLY A 88 -1.42 14.05 -4.62
CA GLY A 88 -1.64 12.64 -4.94
C GLY A 88 -1.96 11.81 -3.69
N VAL A 89 -2.05 10.49 -3.87
CA VAL A 89 -2.24 9.50 -2.79
C VAL A 89 -0.97 8.67 -2.67
N CYS A 90 -0.54 8.40 -1.44
CA CYS A 90 0.70 7.68 -1.21
C CYS A 90 0.50 6.19 -0.91
N THR A 91 1.55 5.41 -1.16
CA THR A 91 1.64 4.01 -0.72
C THR A 91 1.56 3.95 0.81
N GLY A 92 0.76 3.03 1.36
CA GLY A 92 0.49 2.98 2.80
C GLY A 92 -0.60 3.94 3.29
N GLY A 93 -1.22 4.71 2.39
CA GLY A 93 -2.28 5.68 2.70
C GLY A 93 -1.77 7.12 2.66
N GLY A 94 -2.54 8.06 3.20
CA GLY A 94 -2.11 9.46 3.33
C GLY A 94 -2.19 10.28 2.04
N ALA A 95 -1.74 11.52 2.14
CA ALA A 95 -1.77 12.53 1.08
C ALA A 95 -0.35 12.92 0.71
N GLU A 96 -0.06 12.99 -0.59
CA GLU A 96 1.19 13.59 -1.07
C GLU A 96 1.08 15.12 -0.92
N ILE A 97 1.87 15.70 0.00
CA ILE A 97 1.83 17.13 0.33
C ILE A 97 2.89 17.95 -0.42
N SER A 98 3.93 17.28 -0.90
CA SER A 98 4.91 17.79 -1.86
C SER A 98 5.48 16.61 -2.64
N HIS A 99 6.17 16.86 -3.76
CA HIS A 99 6.72 15.79 -4.60
C HIS A 99 7.50 14.76 -3.76
N GLU A 100 7.11 13.49 -3.85
CA GLU A 100 7.69 12.35 -3.12
C GLU A 100 7.61 12.44 -1.58
N ARG A 101 6.75 13.31 -1.05
CA ARG A 101 6.56 13.49 0.40
C ARG A 101 5.10 13.36 0.78
N CYS A 102 4.86 12.38 1.63
CA CYS A 102 3.55 11.95 2.07
C CYS A 102 3.32 12.36 3.52
N GLU A 103 2.08 12.70 3.85
CA GLU A 103 1.64 12.88 5.23
C GLU A 103 0.34 12.12 5.51
N LEU A 104 0.32 11.38 6.62
CA LEU A 104 -0.83 10.64 7.11
C LEU A 104 -1.19 11.10 8.53
N CYS A 105 -2.47 11.43 8.75
CA CYS A 105 -3.01 11.87 10.03
C CYS A 105 -3.75 10.73 10.74
N CYS A 106 -3.07 10.02 11.63
CA CYS A 106 -3.65 8.89 12.35
C CYS A 106 -4.41 9.31 13.61
N LYS A 107 -5.69 8.92 13.68
CA LYS A 107 -6.59 9.14 14.84
C LYS A 107 -6.73 7.91 15.74
N THR A 108 -6.21 6.76 15.32
CA THR A 108 -6.36 5.49 16.04
C THR A 108 -5.00 4.79 16.17
N ASN A 109 -4.84 3.97 17.22
CA ASN A 109 -3.63 3.16 17.42
C ASN A 109 -3.42 2.15 16.27
N ALA A 110 -4.50 1.67 15.66
CA ALA A 110 -4.44 0.79 14.49
C ALA A 110 -3.75 1.48 13.31
N CYS A 111 -4.17 2.70 12.96
CA CYS A 111 -3.55 3.49 11.88
C CYS A 111 -2.04 3.68 12.10
N VAL A 112 -1.63 4.02 13.34
CA VAL A 112 -0.21 4.22 13.68
C VAL A 112 0.58 2.91 13.55
N THR A 113 0.00 1.79 13.97
CA THR A 113 0.63 0.47 13.88
C THR A 113 0.79 0.03 12.44
N ASP A 114 -0.27 0.17 11.64
CA ASP A 114 -0.31 -0.24 10.24
C ASP A 114 0.73 0.52 9.41
N ILE A 115 0.79 1.85 9.54
CA ILE A 115 1.79 2.63 8.81
C ILE A 115 3.21 2.35 9.31
N SER A 116 3.41 2.10 10.61
CA SER A 116 4.74 1.72 11.12
C SER A 116 5.23 0.40 10.52
N LEU A 117 4.32 -0.56 10.30
CA LEU A 117 4.63 -1.82 9.61
C LEU A 117 4.93 -1.61 8.12
N VAL A 118 4.31 -0.64 7.46
CA VAL A 118 4.64 -0.27 6.06
C VAL A 118 6.00 0.42 5.96
N LEU A 119 6.33 1.26 6.94
CA LEU A 119 7.59 2.01 6.97
C LEU A 119 8.79 1.17 7.43
N GLN A 120 8.57 0.09 8.20
CA GLN A 120 9.63 -0.78 8.67
C GLN A 120 10.43 -1.48 7.55
N PRO A 121 9.81 -2.05 6.50
CA PRO A 121 10.52 -2.56 5.33
C PRO A 121 11.34 -1.48 4.61
N GLN A 122 10.86 -0.23 4.59
CA GLN A 122 11.58 0.90 3.98
C GLN A 122 12.84 1.29 4.77
N LEU A 123 12.99 0.85 6.02
CA LEU A 123 14.25 1.01 6.77
C LEU A 123 15.35 0.07 6.29
N GLY A 124 14.99 -1.06 5.68
CA GLY A 124 15.95 -1.93 5.00
C GLY A 124 16.55 -1.28 3.75
N THR A 125 15.89 -0.26 3.19
CA THR A 125 16.33 0.40 1.95
C THR A 125 16.88 1.81 2.16
N HIS A 126 16.67 2.46 3.31
CA HIS A 126 17.02 3.88 3.46
C HIS A 126 17.91 4.33 4.64
N THR A 127 18.47 3.45 5.49
CA THR A 127 19.35 3.96 6.59
C THR A 127 20.53 3.12 7.08
N VAL A 128 21.23 2.51 6.14
CA VAL A 128 22.69 2.57 6.15
C VAL A 128 23.04 2.85 4.71
N ASP A 129 23.99 3.75 4.42
CA ASP A 129 24.60 3.83 3.10
C ASP A 129 25.37 2.52 2.86
N LEU A 130 24.64 1.42 2.70
CA LEU A 130 25.17 0.14 2.27
C LEU A 130 25.73 0.31 0.86
N GLY A 131 25.38 1.41 0.18
CA GLY A 131 25.66 1.68 -1.20
C GLY A 131 24.61 1.05 -2.10
N LEU A 132 24.70 1.38 -3.38
CA LEU A 132 23.85 0.85 -4.43
C LEU A 132 23.81 -0.68 -4.38
N PHE A 133 22.63 -1.28 -4.23
CA PHE A 133 22.51 -2.73 -4.38
C PHE A 133 22.73 -3.12 -5.85
N CYS A 134 23.47 -4.19 -6.09
CA CYS A 134 23.72 -4.75 -7.42
C CYS A 134 23.45 -6.26 -7.39
N PRO A 135 22.57 -6.79 -8.27
CA PRO A 135 22.23 -8.19 -8.29
C PRO A 135 23.46 -9.07 -8.51
N GLY A 136 23.43 -10.29 -7.99
CA GLY A 136 24.47 -11.27 -8.19
C GLY A 136 24.36 -11.96 -9.54
N GLN A 137 24.79 -13.22 -9.61
CA GLN A 137 24.67 -14.03 -10.82
C GLN A 137 23.46 -14.96 -10.71
N CYS A 138 22.63 -15.00 -11.75
CA CYS A 138 21.51 -15.92 -11.85
C CYS A 138 21.17 -16.26 -13.30
N SER A 139 20.12 -17.05 -13.49
CA SER A 139 19.50 -17.22 -14.80
C SER A 139 18.35 -16.22 -14.96
N GLU A 140 18.10 -15.76 -16.19
CA GLU A 140 17.01 -14.83 -16.53
C GLU A 140 15.63 -15.38 -16.11
N ILE A 141 15.46 -16.70 -16.00
CA ILE A 141 14.24 -17.35 -15.51
C ILE A 141 14.10 -17.37 -13.99
N ASP A 142 15.16 -17.04 -13.24
CA ASP A 142 15.18 -17.04 -11.77
C ASP A 142 15.91 -15.79 -11.21
N LEU A 143 15.31 -14.64 -11.48
CA LEU A 143 15.80 -13.34 -11.00
C LEU A 143 15.79 -13.23 -9.46
N SER A 144 15.03 -14.08 -8.76
CA SER A 144 15.03 -14.13 -7.30
C SER A 144 16.40 -14.53 -6.75
N THR A 145 17.13 -15.40 -7.45
CA THR A 145 18.48 -15.82 -7.08
C THR A 145 19.50 -14.70 -7.28
N CYS A 146 19.29 -13.82 -8.27
CA CYS A 146 20.12 -12.63 -8.46
C CYS A 146 20.03 -11.71 -7.23
N VAL A 147 18.82 -11.49 -6.69
CA VAL A 147 18.66 -10.64 -5.51
C VAL A 147 19.29 -11.29 -4.27
N LYS A 148 19.13 -12.61 -4.08
CA LYS A 148 19.72 -13.33 -2.94
C LYS A 148 21.24 -13.34 -2.93
N THR A 149 21.87 -13.34 -4.10
CA THR A 149 23.33 -13.38 -4.25
C THR A 149 23.95 -12.02 -4.54
N GLY A 150 23.13 -10.96 -4.53
CA GLY A 150 23.58 -9.60 -4.78
C GLY A 150 24.47 -9.05 -3.69
N THR A 151 25.12 -7.94 -4.02
CA THR A 151 26.03 -7.23 -3.13
C THR A 151 25.75 -5.74 -3.21
N HIS A 152 26.20 -4.98 -2.22
CA HIS A 152 26.14 -3.53 -2.32
C HIS A 152 27.47 -2.97 -2.81
N CYS A 153 27.39 -2.03 -3.74
CA CYS A 153 28.53 -1.34 -4.32
C CYS A 153 29.08 -0.32 -3.33
N ALA A 154 30.40 -0.11 -3.36
CA ALA A 154 31.02 0.94 -2.55
C ALA A 154 30.62 2.34 -3.04
N ALA A 155 30.80 3.35 -2.20
CA ALA A 155 30.61 4.74 -2.61
C ALA A 155 31.48 5.09 -3.83
N GLY A 156 30.89 5.76 -4.83
CA GLY A 156 31.56 6.10 -6.10
C GLY A 156 31.60 4.97 -7.12
N GLN A 157 30.80 3.91 -6.90
CA GLN A 157 30.54 2.85 -7.87
C GLN A 157 29.10 2.88 -8.37
N PHE A 158 28.88 2.30 -9.54
CA PHE A 158 27.59 2.07 -10.16
C PHE A 158 27.43 0.56 -10.45
N CYS A 159 26.21 0.10 -10.67
CA CYS A 159 25.88 -1.28 -10.96
C CYS A 159 25.68 -1.46 -12.46
N ARG A 160 26.48 -2.32 -13.08
CA ARG A 160 26.30 -2.79 -14.45
C ARG A 160 25.66 -4.18 -14.41
N VAL A 161 24.56 -4.37 -15.12
CA VAL A 161 23.92 -5.67 -15.28
C VAL A 161 24.10 -6.14 -16.71
N ASP A 162 24.75 -7.29 -16.89
CA ASP A 162 24.95 -7.92 -18.19
C ASP A 162 24.09 -9.19 -18.32
N VAL A 163 23.65 -9.48 -19.55
CA VAL A 163 23.02 -10.75 -19.92
C VAL A 163 23.87 -11.41 -21.00
N ASN A 164 24.25 -12.66 -20.78
CA ASN A 164 25.06 -13.41 -21.75
C ASN A 164 24.21 -14.25 -22.70
N ALA A 165 24.85 -14.87 -23.71
CA ALA A 165 24.19 -15.73 -24.70
C ALA A 165 23.48 -16.97 -24.12
N LEU A 166 23.73 -17.32 -22.86
CA LEU A 166 23.08 -18.43 -22.14
C LEU A 166 21.96 -17.96 -21.23
N HIS A 167 21.48 -16.71 -21.39
CA HIS A 167 20.49 -16.09 -20.51
C HIS A 167 20.92 -16.09 -19.04
N ALA A 168 22.23 -15.98 -18.77
CA ALA A 168 22.72 -15.73 -17.44
C ALA A 168 22.82 -14.22 -17.23
N VAL A 169 22.20 -13.75 -16.15
CA VAL A 169 22.21 -12.38 -15.67
C VAL A 169 23.33 -12.24 -14.66
N GLN A 170 24.10 -11.16 -14.73
CA GLN A 170 25.16 -10.86 -13.77
C GLN A 170 25.23 -9.36 -13.50
N GLY A 171 25.05 -8.96 -12.24
CA GLY A 171 25.40 -7.60 -11.81
C GLY A 171 26.86 -7.50 -11.34
N GLN A 172 27.47 -6.35 -11.60
CA GLN A 172 28.82 -6.01 -11.17
C GLN A 172 28.89 -4.55 -10.71
N CYS A 173 29.53 -4.32 -9.57
CA CYS A 173 29.85 -2.97 -9.09
C CYS A 173 31.13 -2.46 -9.76
N LEU A 174 31.00 -1.40 -10.56
CA LEU A 174 32.09 -0.79 -11.31
C LEU A 174 32.28 0.66 -10.89
N ASN A 175 33.45 1.24 -11.15
CA ASN A 175 33.72 2.62 -10.74
C ASN A 175 32.98 3.63 -11.63
N ASN A 176 32.51 4.75 -11.08
CA ASN A 176 31.71 5.74 -11.82
C ASN A 176 32.36 6.30 -13.09
N HIS A 177 33.69 6.29 -13.20
CA HIS A 177 34.37 6.73 -14.43
C HIS A 177 34.11 5.79 -15.64
N GLU A 178 33.63 4.56 -15.40
CA GLU A 178 33.21 3.61 -16.44
C GLU A 178 31.71 3.70 -16.76
N HIS A 179 30.95 4.52 -16.03
CA HIS A 179 29.50 4.60 -16.20
C HIS A 179 29.10 5.04 -17.61
N GLN A 180 29.76 6.07 -18.16
CA GLN A 180 29.49 6.51 -19.53
C GLN A 180 29.75 5.40 -20.56
N LYS A 181 30.80 4.59 -20.36
CA LYS A 181 31.08 3.45 -21.24
C LYS A 181 30.00 2.38 -21.14
N CYS A 182 29.45 2.14 -19.94
CA CYS A 182 28.32 1.23 -19.76
C CYS A 182 27.11 1.70 -20.58
N LEU A 183 26.74 2.97 -20.48
CA LEU A 183 25.63 3.56 -21.23
C LEU A 183 25.86 3.46 -22.75
N ASP A 184 27.09 3.72 -23.20
CA ASP A 184 27.46 3.58 -24.61
C ASP A 184 27.38 2.11 -25.10
N ASP A 185 27.75 1.14 -24.25
CA ASP A 185 27.66 -0.29 -24.54
C ASP A 185 26.20 -0.77 -24.58
N GLN A 186 25.37 -0.30 -23.64
CA GLN A 186 23.93 -0.55 -23.58
C GLN A 186 23.23 -0.02 -24.84
N ALA A 187 23.53 1.22 -25.26
CA ALA A 187 22.98 1.81 -26.47
C ALA A 187 23.40 1.08 -27.76
N LYS A 188 24.60 0.49 -27.80
CA LYS A 188 25.08 -0.28 -28.97
C LYS A 188 24.45 -1.66 -29.07
N ARG A 189 24.11 -2.28 -27.93
CA ARG A 189 23.65 -3.68 -27.83
C ARG A 189 22.61 -3.85 -26.74
N TRP A 190 21.41 -3.36 -27.01
CA TRP A 190 20.26 -3.59 -26.14
C TRP A 190 19.92 -5.08 -26.10
N CYS A 191 19.62 -5.62 -24.92
CA CYS A 191 19.22 -7.02 -24.71
C CYS A 191 17.85 -7.44 -25.31
N VAL A 192 17.23 -6.65 -26.21
CA VAL A 192 15.96 -7.04 -26.83
C VAL A 192 16.20 -8.09 -27.91
N ASN A 193 15.65 -9.29 -27.75
CA ASN A 193 15.71 -10.38 -28.73
C ASN A 193 17.13 -10.86 -29.07
N ALA A 194 17.98 -11.13 -28.08
CA ALA A 194 19.29 -11.76 -28.28
C ALA A 194 19.20 -13.25 -28.74
N VAL A 195 18.36 -13.55 -29.73
CA VAL A 195 18.26 -14.84 -30.40
C VAL A 195 19.26 -14.83 -31.56
N GLY A 196 20.55 -14.88 -31.24
CA GLY A 196 21.59 -15.07 -32.26
C GLY A 196 22.96 -14.48 -31.91
N THR A 197 23.97 -15.34 -31.74
CA THR A 197 25.45 -15.10 -31.72
C THR A 197 26.05 -13.95 -30.91
N VAL A 198 25.29 -13.00 -30.35
CA VAL A 198 25.81 -11.98 -29.46
C VAL A 198 26.18 -12.64 -28.14
N SER A 199 27.48 -12.63 -27.82
CA SER A 199 28.04 -13.31 -26.64
C SER A 199 27.56 -12.70 -25.31
N SER A 200 27.25 -11.40 -25.30
CA SER A 200 26.68 -10.66 -24.16
C SER A 200 26.12 -9.30 -24.58
N CYS A 201 25.17 -8.79 -23.79
CA CYS A 201 24.57 -7.46 -23.88
C CYS A 201 24.49 -6.83 -22.49
N VAL A 202 24.38 -5.49 -22.44
CA VAL A 202 24.19 -4.75 -21.19
C VAL A 202 22.70 -4.52 -21.00
N LEU A 203 22.16 -5.00 -19.89
CA LEU A 203 20.76 -4.82 -19.50
C LEU A 203 20.58 -3.45 -18.85
N ASP A 204 21.34 -3.16 -17.79
CA ASP A 204 21.21 -1.93 -17.00
C ASP A 204 22.57 -1.31 -16.62
N CYS A 205 22.57 0.02 -16.48
CA CYS A 205 23.66 0.81 -15.93
C CYS A 205 23.08 1.75 -14.87
N CYS A 206 23.09 1.32 -13.61
CA CYS A 206 22.37 1.99 -12.53
C CYS A 206 23.31 2.68 -11.56
N GLU A 207 23.01 3.94 -11.20
CA GLU A 207 23.67 4.68 -10.10
C GLU A 207 22.82 4.66 -8.81
N THR A 208 21.55 4.28 -8.91
CA THR A 208 20.60 4.17 -7.80
C THR A 208 19.91 2.82 -7.80
N THR A 209 19.51 2.35 -6.62
CA THR A 209 18.82 1.06 -6.49
C THR A 209 17.48 1.07 -7.23
N SER A 210 16.80 2.21 -7.28
CA SER A 210 15.52 2.38 -7.99
C SER A 210 15.61 2.16 -9.50
N CYS A 211 16.78 2.35 -10.11
CA CYS A 211 16.99 2.04 -11.52
C CYS A 211 16.83 0.54 -11.81
N LEU A 212 17.06 -0.32 -10.82
CA LEU A 212 16.90 -1.77 -10.95
C LEU A 212 15.43 -2.22 -10.82
N ASP A 213 14.51 -1.34 -10.43
CA ASP A 213 13.14 -1.73 -10.07
C ASP A 213 12.38 -2.31 -11.28
N ALA A 214 12.66 -1.83 -12.49
CA ALA A 214 12.03 -2.31 -13.73
C ALA A 214 12.22 -3.83 -13.94
N HIS A 215 13.38 -4.35 -13.55
CA HIS A 215 13.75 -5.76 -13.75
C HIS A 215 13.75 -6.58 -12.45
N PHE A 216 14.07 -5.98 -11.32
CA PHE A 216 14.29 -6.70 -10.05
C PHE A 216 13.35 -6.26 -8.92
N GLY A 217 12.55 -5.20 -9.09
CA GLY A 217 11.78 -4.59 -8.00
C GLY A 217 10.84 -5.56 -7.28
N ALA A 218 10.18 -6.45 -8.02
CA ALA A 218 9.30 -7.49 -7.46
C ALA A 218 10.02 -8.47 -6.50
N TYR A 219 11.33 -8.62 -6.62
CA TYR A 219 12.14 -9.56 -5.82
C TYR A 219 12.93 -8.85 -4.71
N MET A 220 13.25 -7.58 -4.90
CA MET A 220 13.99 -6.77 -3.92
C MET A 220 13.17 -6.48 -2.66
N GLY A 221 11.84 -6.33 -2.78
CA GLY A 221 10.94 -6.14 -1.64
C GLY A 221 10.87 -7.32 -0.66
N ASN A 222 11.13 -8.55 -1.13
CA ASN A 222 10.98 -9.77 -0.33
C ASN A 222 12.27 -10.28 0.35
N THR A 223 13.44 -9.82 -0.09
CA THR A 223 14.72 -10.47 0.28
C THR A 223 15.50 -9.71 1.36
N ILE A 224 15.26 -8.40 1.52
CA ILE A 224 15.96 -7.56 2.51
C ILE A 224 15.39 -7.77 3.95
N GLY A 225 14.32 -8.57 4.09
CA GLY A 225 13.62 -8.78 5.36
C GLY A 225 14.17 -9.85 6.31
N LEU A 226 15.03 -10.79 5.88
CA LEU A 226 15.53 -11.84 6.79
C LEU A 226 16.95 -12.27 6.46
N GLY A 227 17.93 -11.56 7.03
CA GLY A 227 19.25 -12.13 7.28
C GLY A 227 19.14 -13.25 8.32
N SER A 228 18.83 -14.47 7.87
CA SER A 228 19.11 -15.70 8.61
C SER A 228 20.64 -15.90 8.62
N GLY A 229 21.30 -15.19 9.54
CA GLY A 229 22.73 -15.28 9.76
C GLY A 229 23.07 -16.53 10.57
N THR A 230 23.40 -17.62 9.89
CA THR A 230 24.28 -18.64 10.48
C THR A 230 25.69 -18.07 10.62
N GLY A 231 26.12 -17.80 11.85
CA GLY A 231 27.52 -17.83 12.24
C GLY A 231 28.29 -16.51 12.25
N ALA A 232 27.91 -15.58 13.13
CA ALA A 232 28.87 -14.62 13.70
C ALA A 232 28.58 -14.43 15.19
N ASN A 233 29.48 -14.94 16.04
CA ASN A 233 29.46 -14.73 17.49
C ASN A 233 29.68 -13.24 17.77
N VAL A 234 28.60 -12.49 17.93
CA VAL A 234 28.64 -11.19 18.61
C VAL A 234 28.27 -11.45 20.07
N VAL A 235 29.29 -11.44 20.93
CA VAL A 235 29.14 -11.43 22.38
C VAL A 235 28.52 -10.08 22.77
N LEU A 236 27.19 -10.03 22.88
CA LEU A 236 26.51 -8.96 23.62
C LEU A 236 26.62 -9.26 25.12
N ALA A 237 27.28 -8.37 25.85
CA ALA A 237 27.32 -8.37 27.30
C ALA A 237 25.88 -8.30 27.86
N THR A 238 25.49 -9.35 28.57
CA THR A 238 24.23 -9.45 29.31
C THR A 238 24.31 -8.58 30.56
N GLY A 239 23.65 -7.42 30.52
CA GLY A 239 23.25 -6.70 31.72
C GLY A 239 22.05 -7.41 32.34
N ILE A 240 22.27 -8.12 33.43
CA ILE A 240 21.24 -8.80 34.22
C ILE A 240 20.39 -7.71 34.92
N LEU A 241 19.13 -7.56 34.52
CA LEU A 241 18.12 -6.84 35.30
C LEU A 241 17.20 -7.85 35.99
N THR A 242 17.28 -7.85 37.31
CA THR A 242 16.47 -8.61 38.27
C THR A 242 15.00 -8.19 38.17
N PRO A 243 14.02 -9.11 38.05
CA PRO A 243 12.61 -8.74 38.06
C PRO A 243 12.13 -8.39 39.48
N ALA A 244 11.44 -7.26 39.61
CA ALA A 244 10.71 -6.88 40.82
C ALA A 244 9.40 -7.69 40.94
N PRO A 245 8.94 -8.02 42.16
CA PRO A 245 7.83 -8.97 42.38
C PRO A 245 6.47 -8.39 41.98
N THR A 246 5.69 -9.20 41.27
CA THR A 246 4.30 -8.99 40.87
C THR A 246 3.35 -9.02 42.08
N PRO A 247 2.45 -8.02 42.27
CA PRO A 247 1.37 -8.13 43.23
C PRO A 247 0.27 -9.07 42.72
N ALA A 248 -0.22 -9.94 43.62
CA ALA A 248 -1.28 -10.91 43.38
C ALA A 248 -2.60 -10.25 42.94
N GLN A 249 -3.22 -10.79 41.88
CA GLN A 249 -4.56 -10.40 41.44
C GLN A 249 -5.64 -11.15 42.23
N THR A 250 -6.62 -10.39 42.71
CA THR A 250 -7.88 -10.84 43.30
C THR A 250 -8.84 -11.31 42.20
N PRO A 251 -9.54 -12.46 42.33
CA PRO A 251 -10.45 -12.95 41.29
C PRO A 251 -11.75 -12.14 41.23
N ALA A 252 -12.14 -11.75 40.02
CA ALA A 252 -13.41 -11.11 39.67
C ALA A 252 -14.54 -12.14 39.46
N PRO A 253 -15.82 -11.77 39.67
CA PRO A 253 -16.93 -12.71 39.69
C PRO A 253 -17.42 -13.12 38.29
N THR A 254 -17.80 -14.40 38.19
CA THR A 254 -18.46 -15.09 37.08
C THR A 254 -19.71 -14.36 36.58
N GLN A 255 -19.73 -13.99 35.29
CA GLN A 255 -20.96 -13.56 34.61
C GLN A 255 -21.66 -14.76 33.92
N ALA A 256 -22.99 -14.72 33.95
CA ALA A 256 -23.92 -15.69 33.38
C ALA A 256 -24.07 -15.53 31.85
N PRO A 257 -24.50 -16.58 31.13
CA PRO A 257 -24.57 -16.58 29.67
C PRO A 257 -25.72 -15.71 29.13
N VAL A 258 -25.42 -14.88 28.12
CA VAL A 258 -26.42 -14.08 27.39
C VAL A 258 -26.98 -14.90 26.23
N LEU A 259 -28.32 -14.90 26.16
CA LEU A 259 -29.18 -15.59 25.21
C LEU A 259 -28.99 -15.04 23.78
N ALA A 260 -28.82 -15.92 22.80
CA ALA A 260 -28.78 -15.55 21.39
C ALA A 260 -30.21 -15.29 20.86
N THR A 261 -30.45 -14.08 20.34
CA THR A 261 -31.70 -13.73 19.65
C THR A 261 -31.47 -13.77 18.14
N THR A 262 -32.06 -14.76 17.49
CA THR A 262 -32.08 -14.92 16.03
C THR A 262 -33.13 -13.98 15.44
N HIS A 263 -32.72 -13.03 14.60
CA HIS A 263 -33.65 -12.26 13.77
C HIS A 263 -33.70 -12.87 12.36
N VAL A 264 -34.82 -13.52 12.07
CA VAL A 264 -35.25 -13.90 10.72
C VAL A 264 -36.02 -12.72 10.14
N ALA A 265 -35.52 -12.12 9.06
CA ALA A 265 -36.30 -11.17 8.26
C ALA A 265 -36.78 -11.88 6.99
N ALA A 266 -38.09 -11.89 6.81
CA ALA A 266 -38.80 -12.49 5.69
C ALA A 266 -38.55 -11.71 4.39
N GLN A 267 -38.32 -12.43 3.29
CA GLN A 267 -38.36 -11.88 1.94
C GLN A 267 -39.81 -11.60 1.55
N VAL A 268 -40.07 -10.38 1.07
CA VAL A 268 -41.28 -10.04 0.30
C VAL A 268 -40.82 -9.75 -1.12
N ASP A 269 -41.38 -10.52 -2.04
CA ASP A 269 -41.18 -10.43 -3.48
C ASP A 269 -42.09 -9.33 -4.05
N THR A 270 -41.53 -8.36 -4.77
CA THR A 270 -42.30 -7.41 -5.58
C THR A 270 -41.60 -7.19 -6.91
N GLN A 271 -42.20 -7.72 -7.97
CA GLN A 271 -41.81 -7.50 -9.36
C GLN A 271 -42.10 -6.06 -9.80
N GLY A 272 -41.15 -5.49 -10.56
CA GLY A 272 -41.39 -4.51 -11.61
C GLY A 272 -41.25 -3.03 -11.22
N SER A 273 -40.11 -2.42 -11.55
CA SER A 273 -39.99 -1.40 -12.62
C SER A 273 -38.60 -0.72 -12.58
N SER A 274 -38.03 -0.51 -13.76
CA SER A 274 -36.68 -0.04 -14.03
C SER A 274 -36.41 1.40 -13.57
N SER A 275 -35.53 1.56 -12.58
CA SER A 275 -34.70 2.76 -12.36
C SER A 275 -33.41 2.33 -11.64
N HIS A 276 -32.24 2.55 -12.26
CA HIS A 276 -30.92 2.18 -11.72
C HIS A 276 -30.53 3.14 -10.58
N GLY A 277 -31.20 2.99 -9.42
CA GLY A 277 -30.74 3.50 -8.13
C GLY A 277 -29.94 2.39 -7.46
N SER A 278 -28.61 2.52 -7.47
CA SER A 278 -27.66 1.54 -6.97
C SER A 278 -27.89 1.26 -5.49
N ASN A 279 -28.38 0.05 -5.17
CA ASN A 279 -28.20 -0.53 -3.84
C ASN A 279 -26.71 -0.82 -3.67
N LEU A 280 -25.96 0.13 -3.10
CA LEU A 280 -24.57 -0.10 -2.75
C LEU A 280 -24.52 -1.26 -1.74
N PRO A 281 -23.74 -2.32 -1.98
CA PRO A 281 -23.62 -3.42 -1.03
C PRO A 281 -23.02 -2.88 0.28
N THR A 282 -23.82 -2.91 1.33
CA THR A 282 -23.41 -2.59 2.70
C THR A 282 -22.87 -3.85 3.36
N GLY A 283 -21.64 -4.20 3.05
CA GLY A 283 -20.98 -5.34 3.67
C GLY A 283 -19.55 -5.51 3.24
N ALA A 284 -18.71 -6.01 4.15
CA ALA A 284 -17.35 -6.41 3.79
C ALA A 284 -17.42 -7.52 2.74
N ILE A 285 -16.61 -7.39 1.68
CA ILE A 285 -16.46 -8.44 0.66
C ILE A 285 -15.03 -8.97 0.71
N THR A 286 -14.82 -10.18 0.21
CA THR A 286 -13.46 -10.70 0.00
C THR A 286 -13.03 -10.37 -1.42
N CYS A 287 -11.79 -9.94 -1.61
CA CYS A 287 -11.22 -9.63 -2.92
C CYS A 287 -9.91 -10.40 -3.12
N THR A 288 -9.53 -10.61 -4.37
CA THR A 288 -8.19 -11.09 -4.69
C THR A 288 -7.21 -9.92 -4.65
N ALA A 289 -6.05 -10.13 -4.04
CA ALA A 289 -4.95 -9.18 -4.00
C ALA A 289 -3.67 -9.79 -4.60
N CYS A 290 -3.02 -9.03 -5.47
CA CYS A 290 -1.74 -9.37 -6.09
C CYS A 290 -1.23 -8.18 -6.91
N THR A 291 0.07 -8.18 -7.23
CA THR A 291 0.70 -7.22 -8.15
C THR A 291 1.67 -7.96 -9.05
N GLY A 292 1.63 -7.71 -10.36
CA GLY A 292 2.58 -8.26 -11.33
C GLY A 292 1.98 -8.42 -12.72
N GLY A 293 2.74 -8.94 -13.68
CA GLY A 293 2.31 -8.98 -15.09
C GLY A 293 1.10 -9.87 -15.37
N THR A 294 0.92 -10.95 -14.61
CA THR A 294 -0.19 -11.90 -14.80
C THR A 294 -1.06 -12.07 -13.55
N CYS A 295 -0.63 -11.51 -12.41
CA CYS A 295 -1.31 -11.65 -11.10
C CYS A 295 -1.64 -13.13 -10.75
N HIS A 296 -0.90 -14.10 -11.31
CA HIS A 296 -1.20 -15.54 -11.25
C HIS A 296 -0.30 -16.29 -10.25
N SER A 297 0.91 -15.81 -9.98
CA SER A 297 1.87 -16.59 -9.19
C SER A 297 1.50 -16.65 -7.71
N ASP A 298 0.94 -15.56 -7.15
CA ASP A 298 0.70 -15.45 -5.70
C ASP A 298 -0.57 -14.64 -5.33
N PRO A 299 -1.76 -14.96 -5.89
CA PRO A 299 -2.99 -14.32 -5.46
C PRO A 299 -3.35 -14.74 -4.03
N TYR A 300 -3.69 -13.78 -3.17
CA TYR A 300 -4.26 -14.05 -1.86
C TYR A 300 -5.58 -13.31 -1.67
N SER A 301 -6.46 -13.87 -0.86
CA SER A 301 -7.75 -13.26 -0.56
C SER A 301 -7.63 -12.27 0.61
N VAL A 302 -8.17 -11.07 0.44
CA VAL A 302 -8.20 -9.99 1.45
C VAL A 302 -9.65 -9.58 1.71
N ALA A 303 -10.01 -9.38 2.97
CA ALA A 303 -11.32 -8.83 3.34
C ALA A 303 -11.30 -7.30 3.19
N CYS A 304 -12.23 -6.75 2.42
CA CYS A 304 -12.36 -5.34 2.10
C CYS A 304 -13.59 -4.76 2.79
N PRO A 305 -13.41 -4.02 3.91
CA PRO A 305 -14.52 -3.46 4.69
C PRO A 305 -15.37 -2.46 3.91
N SER A 306 -14.78 -1.84 2.87
CA SER A 306 -15.44 -0.90 1.97
C SER A 306 -16.53 -1.54 1.11
N GLY A 307 -16.49 -2.86 0.92
CA GLY A 307 -17.42 -3.57 0.03
C GLY A 307 -17.03 -3.51 -1.45
N PHE A 308 -15.79 -3.13 -1.79
CA PHE A 308 -15.33 -2.98 -3.17
C PHE A 308 -14.01 -3.69 -3.45
N CYS A 309 -13.92 -4.36 -4.60
CA CYS A 309 -12.68 -4.87 -5.16
C CYS A 309 -12.21 -3.98 -6.29
N LEU A 310 -10.90 -3.78 -6.39
CA LEU A 310 -10.23 -3.00 -7.42
C LEU A 310 -9.30 -3.92 -8.23
N LYS A 311 -9.23 -3.67 -9.53
CA LYS A 311 -8.21 -4.15 -10.46
C LYS A 311 -7.68 -2.96 -11.24
N THR A 312 -6.38 -2.72 -11.20
CA THR A 312 -5.71 -1.74 -12.05
C THR A 312 -4.85 -2.45 -13.09
N VAL A 313 -4.79 -1.86 -14.29
CA VAL A 313 -3.90 -2.31 -15.36
C VAL A 313 -3.09 -1.10 -15.78
N HIS A 314 -1.78 -1.17 -15.60
CA HIS A 314 -0.84 -0.15 -16.03
C HIS A 314 -0.02 -0.72 -17.18
N ASN A 315 -0.05 -0.04 -18.31
CA ASN A 315 0.80 -0.30 -19.45
C ASN A 315 1.86 0.78 -19.53
N TYR A 316 3.13 0.40 -19.50
CA TYR A 316 4.26 1.30 -19.58
C TYR A 316 4.68 1.49 -21.05
N ASP A 317 5.44 2.55 -21.33
CA ASP A 317 5.92 2.86 -22.68
C ASP A 317 6.84 1.78 -23.30
N ASP A 318 7.43 0.94 -22.46
CA ASP A 318 8.25 -0.22 -22.85
C ASP A 318 7.42 -1.47 -23.19
N GLY A 319 6.09 -1.38 -23.07
CA GLY A 319 5.15 -2.48 -23.28
C GLY A 319 4.99 -3.41 -22.08
N GLN A 320 5.63 -3.12 -20.94
CA GLN A 320 5.38 -3.84 -19.70
C GLN A 320 3.95 -3.58 -19.24
N ILE A 321 3.23 -4.65 -18.93
CA ILE A 321 1.89 -4.56 -18.33
C ILE A 321 2.00 -5.01 -16.88
N ILE A 322 1.57 -4.17 -15.95
CA ILE A 322 1.45 -4.50 -14.52
C ILE A 322 -0.03 -4.49 -14.14
N ILE A 323 -0.48 -5.61 -13.58
CA ILE A 323 -1.82 -5.78 -13.05
C ILE A 323 -1.73 -5.76 -11.53
N THR A 324 -2.51 -4.89 -10.89
CA THR A 324 -2.66 -4.88 -9.44
C THR A 324 -4.11 -5.14 -9.08
N LYS A 325 -4.35 -6.07 -8.16
CA LYS A 325 -5.65 -6.35 -7.57
C LYS A 325 -5.60 -6.01 -6.08
N SER A 326 -6.62 -5.36 -5.56
CA SER A 326 -6.67 -4.92 -4.15
C SER A 326 -8.09 -4.59 -3.70
N CYS A 327 -8.25 -4.13 -2.46
CA CYS A 327 -9.47 -3.49 -2.00
C CYS A 327 -9.61 -2.09 -2.62
N GLY A 328 -10.80 -1.80 -3.16
CA GLY A 328 -11.16 -0.44 -3.59
C GLY A 328 -11.94 0.29 -2.50
N ASP A 329 -12.17 1.59 -2.66
CA ASP A 329 -13.12 2.35 -1.86
C ASP A 329 -14.24 2.92 -2.73
N ALA A 330 -15.37 3.28 -2.10
CA ALA A 330 -16.55 3.76 -2.81
C ALA A 330 -16.28 5.01 -3.64
N LYS A 331 -15.40 5.90 -3.20
CA LYS A 331 -15.14 7.20 -3.85
C LYS A 331 -14.25 7.04 -5.06
N LEU A 332 -13.17 6.27 -4.93
CA LEU A 332 -12.31 5.86 -6.04
C LEU A 332 -13.15 5.13 -7.08
N CYS A 333 -13.93 4.17 -6.62
CA CYS A 333 -14.83 3.42 -7.47
C CYS A 333 -15.87 4.32 -8.12
N GLU A 334 -16.64 5.16 -7.44
CA GLU A 334 -17.60 6.09 -8.08
C GLU A 334 -16.98 6.99 -9.16
N THR A 335 -15.70 7.37 -8.99
CA THR A 335 -14.96 8.16 -9.98
C THR A 335 -14.66 7.38 -11.27
N TYR A 336 -14.40 6.07 -11.16
CA TYR A 336 -13.94 5.22 -12.27
C TYR A 336 -14.87 4.05 -12.64
N TRP A 337 -15.92 3.78 -11.86
CA TRP A 337 -16.83 2.63 -11.97
C TRP A 337 -17.80 2.75 -13.11
N TRP A 338 -17.99 3.95 -13.62
CA TRP A 338 -18.83 4.15 -14.78
C TRP A 338 -18.15 3.45 -15.95
N ALA A 339 -18.56 2.20 -16.20
CA ALA A 339 -18.13 1.31 -17.27
C ALA A 339 -18.34 1.92 -18.67
N GLU A 340 -18.92 3.11 -18.73
CA GLU A 340 -19.18 3.91 -19.92
C GLU A 340 -18.54 5.31 -19.87
N THR A 341 -17.74 5.62 -18.84
CA THR A 341 -16.82 6.75 -18.98
C THR A 341 -15.82 6.39 -20.07
N LYS A 342 -15.65 7.32 -21.01
CA LYS A 342 -14.77 7.22 -22.17
C LYS A 342 -13.40 6.54 -21.89
N PRO A 343 -12.72 6.79 -20.75
CA PRO A 343 -11.42 6.19 -20.43
C PRO A 343 -11.45 4.66 -20.27
N ASN A 344 -12.54 4.07 -19.74
CA ASN A 344 -12.61 2.63 -19.54
C ASN A 344 -12.87 1.86 -20.83
N LYS A 345 -13.71 2.43 -21.70
CA LYS A 345 -13.94 1.88 -23.03
C LYS A 345 -12.70 2.03 -23.92
N GLU A 346 -12.06 3.20 -23.91
CA GLU A 346 -10.80 3.42 -24.61
C GLU A 346 -9.68 2.52 -24.07
N CYS A 347 -9.61 2.31 -22.76
CA CYS A 347 -8.67 1.35 -22.18
C CYS A 347 -8.93 -0.08 -22.66
N MET A 348 -10.18 -0.55 -22.59
CA MET A 348 -10.54 -1.89 -23.06
C MET A 348 -10.29 -2.03 -24.56
N ASP A 349 -10.66 -1.03 -25.36
CA ASP A 349 -10.42 -1.03 -26.80
C ASP A 349 -8.91 -1.00 -27.10
N GLN A 350 -8.09 -0.24 -26.36
CA GLN A 350 -6.64 -0.24 -26.53
C GLN A 350 -5.99 -1.57 -26.12
N LEU A 351 -6.43 -2.17 -25.01
CA LEU A 351 -5.99 -3.50 -24.59
C LEU A 351 -6.41 -4.60 -25.57
N LEU A 352 -7.55 -4.45 -26.24
CA LEU A 352 -8.10 -5.43 -27.18
C LEU A 352 -7.55 -5.31 -28.60
N TRP A 353 -7.24 -4.08 -29.06
CA TRP A 353 -6.92 -3.81 -30.46
C TRP A 353 -5.44 -3.52 -30.75
N GLN A 354 -4.59 -3.34 -29.74
CA GLN A 354 -3.18 -3.03 -29.97
C GLN A 354 -2.28 -4.24 -29.69
N THR A 355 -1.63 -4.73 -30.76
CA THR A 355 -0.47 -5.63 -30.67
C THR A 355 0.77 -4.94 -30.12
N ASN A 356 0.75 -3.61 -29.96
CA ASN A 356 1.84 -2.83 -29.37
C ASN A 356 1.36 -1.41 -28.97
N PRO A 357 0.77 -1.25 -27.79
CA PRO A 357 0.36 0.05 -27.30
C PRO A 357 1.58 0.93 -27.05
N ARG A 358 1.73 1.96 -27.89
CA ARG A 358 2.68 3.05 -27.64
C ARG A 358 1.98 4.09 -26.79
N GLY A 359 2.41 4.23 -25.54
CA GLY A 359 1.92 5.23 -24.60
C GLY A 359 1.53 4.64 -23.26
N GLU A 360 1.93 5.32 -22.20
CA GLU A 360 1.54 5.00 -20.83
C GLU A 360 0.00 5.03 -20.68
N LEU A 361 -0.58 3.88 -20.35
CA LEU A 361 -2.03 3.73 -20.15
C LEU A 361 -2.30 3.19 -18.75
N PHE A 362 -3.20 3.86 -18.03
CA PHE A 362 -3.62 3.43 -16.70
C PHE A 362 -5.13 3.21 -16.65
N CYS A 363 -5.54 2.02 -16.23
CA CYS A 363 -6.94 1.61 -16.19
C CYS A 363 -7.36 1.16 -14.80
N TYR A 364 -8.61 1.47 -14.44
CA TYR A 364 -9.21 1.11 -13.16
C TYR A 364 -10.52 0.35 -13.40
N PHE A 365 -10.65 -0.81 -12.78
CA PHE A 365 -11.86 -1.62 -12.81
C PHE A 365 -12.27 -1.92 -11.39
N CYS A 366 -13.50 -1.55 -11.03
CA CYS A 366 -14.05 -1.83 -9.73
C CYS A 366 -15.26 -2.77 -9.83
N CYS A 367 -15.47 -3.57 -8.79
CA CYS A 367 -16.67 -4.42 -8.66
C CYS A 367 -17.03 -4.63 -7.19
N ALA A 368 -18.28 -5.05 -6.95
CA ALA A 368 -18.81 -5.32 -5.62
C ALA A 368 -19.83 -6.48 -5.62
N SER A 369 -19.92 -7.22 -6.73
CA SER A 369 -20.94 -8.22 -6.98
C SER A 369 -20.58 -9.60 -6.42
N GLY A 370 -19.99 -9.65 -5.22
CA GLY A 370 -19.60 -10.89 -4.55
C GLY A 370 -18.09 -11.05 -4.35
N PRO A 371 -17.67 -12.15 -3.68
CA PRO A 371 -16.28 -12.38 -3.35
C PRO A 371 -15.42 -12.57 -4.62
N ASN A 372 -14.21 -12.00 -4.60
CA ASN A 372 -13.21 -12.07 -5.66
C ASN A 372 -13.74 -11.63 -7.02
N CYS A 373 -14.70 -10.70 -7.05
CA CYS A 373 -15.29 -10.23 -8.31
C CYS A 373 -14.24 -9.63 -9.26
N ASN A 374 -13.09 -9.19 -8.74
CA ASN A 374 -11.96 -8.65 -9.50
C ASN A 374 -11.09 -9.71 -10.19
N ASP A 375 -11.37 -11.00 -10.01
CA ASP A 375 -10.79 -12.07 -10.81
C ASP A 375 -11.42 -12.19 -12.19
N HIS A 376 -12.72 -11.90 -12.29
CA HIS A 376 -13.50 -12.05 -13.52
C HIS A 376 -13.61 -10.77 -14.34
N LEU A 377 -13.06 -9.65 -13.84
CA LEU A 377 -12.96 -8.39 -14.57
C LEU A 377 -11.92 -8.55 -15.69
N ASN A 378 -12.36 -9.15 -16.80
CA ASN A 378 -11.65 -9.45 -18.05
C ASN A 378 -10.34 -10.23 -17.88
N ASP A 379 -10.43 -11.55 -18.09
CA ASP A 379 -9.31 -12.43 -18.46
C ASP A 379 -8.69 -11.94 -19.77
N VAL A 380 -7.76 -11.01 -19.67
CA VAL A 380 -6.90 -10.60 -20.79
C VAL A 380 -6.18 -11.82 -21.39
N ASN A 381 -5.94 -12.86 -20.58
CA ASN A 381 -5.31 -14.13 -20.99
C ASN A 381 -6.18 -15.02 -21.90
N ASN A 382 -7.51 -14.90 -21.91
CA ASN A 382 -8.36 -15.68 -22.82
C ASN A 382 -8.45 -15.07 -24.23
N LEU A 383 -8.00 -13.82 -24.42
CA LEU A 383 -8.04 -13.11 -25.70
C LEU A 383 -6.78 -13.36 -26.56
N PHE A 384 -5.63 -13.68 -25.95
CA PHE A 384 -4.39 -13.99 -26.66
C PHE A 384 -4.25 -15.45 -27.12
N ARG A 385 -5.26 -16.32 -26.91
CA ARG A 385 -5.26 -17.71 -27.39
C ARG A 385 -5.88 -17.92 -28.77
N PHE A 386 -6.33 -16.85 -29.44
CA PHE A 386 -6.81 -16.88 -30.82
C PHE A 386 -5.97 -15.94 -31.69
N SER A 387 -4.67 -16.24 -31.81
CA SER A 387 -3.76 -15.64 -32.80
C SER A 387 -2.80 -16.70 -33.28
#